data_AF-A0A7S1VBV6-F1
#
_entry.id   AF-A0A7S1VBV6-F1
#
_cell.length_a   1.000
_cell.length_b   1.000
_cell.length_c   1.000
_cell.angle_alpha   90.00
_cell.angle_beta   90.00
_cell.angle_gamma   90.00
#
_symmetry.space_group_name_H-M   'P 1'
#
loop_
_entity.id
_entity.type
_entity.pdbx_description
1 polymer ?
#
loop_
_entity_poly.entity_id
_entity_poly.type
_entity_poly.pdbx_seq_one_letter_code
_entity_poly.pdbx_strand_id
1 'polypeptide(L)'
;MRRWVLAPLTSPTEIQARLTAVRLLNQDSDRVLSLQPLRDELKRAPDLERGLSRIFYKSASPSELLRVLQSLRNVVRAVPSESVVARDFGESPLLCRLLRTLRETVADDTQRLLSCLNQQAAQEMKTLTDLSDVFAAATDETSGDAGGRFDEVAEHRRERAASEARLAGPLLREARKALSSASLSYKAVNNFEYLIELTKAKSRNAPSSWMVVNSTSSVNRYHSPGIAEEVKELQRARDKFRLASRRAWDEYLDDFAHLYGQFTNVVKSLAQVDCLLALGEVAATPGYVCPKVGSHPTHSCVRVVAGRHPVLEQTVAASAGDADVEFVANDVTLGSGAADDGAPSPSSIVVTGPNMGGKSSFVRTIATLALLAQVGSFVPADSLYLVPFDAIMSRMGANDAIDQGKSTFFVELSETSAILARATPKSLLIIDELGRGTSTHDGVAIATATLQYVTDLQAPTLFVTHYPEAATLAKGRDDVWACHMSYMETKDPITGQRRLIFLYKVQEGVAPSYGVNTARLARLPVPLTEAAESIACAVAPDDERAIDRFRQVITDSPPR
;
A
#
# COMPACT_ATOMS: atom_id res chain seq x y z
N MET A 1 1.14 -0.55 3.29
CA MET A 1 -0.34 -0.60 3.44
C MET A 1 -1.03 -1.58 2.49
N ARG A 2 -0.86 -1.48 1.16
CA ARG A 2 -1.56 -2.35 0.17
C ARG A 2 -1.53 -3.85 0.50
N ARG A 3 -0.38 -4.37 0.93
CA ARG A 3 -0.24 -5.78 1.35
C ARG A 3 -1.14 -6.15 2.54
N TRP A 4 -1.33 -5.25 3.50
CA TRP A 4 -2.20 -5.51 4.65
C TRP A 4 -3.66 -5.57 4.24
N VAL A 5 -4.10 -4.73 3.30
CA VAL A 5 -5.47 -4.75 2.76
C VAL A 5 -5.72 -6.00 1.93
N LEU A 6 -4.76 -6.43 1.10
CA LEU A 6 -4.87 -7.62 0.25
C LEU A 6 -4.74 -8.95 1.02
N ALA A 7 -4.12 -8.91 2.20
CA ALA A 7 -3.97 -10.07 3.07
C ALA A 7 -4.32 -9.67 4.51
N PRO A 8 -5.62 -9.52 4.83
CA PRO A 8 -6.08 -9.27 6.19
C PRO A 8 -5.65 -10.39 7.12
N LEU A 9 -5.51 -10.07 8.41
CA LEU A 9 -5.12 -11.05 9.41
C LEU A 9 -6.32 -11.93 9.78
N THR A 10 -6.04 -13.18 10.15
CA THR A 10 -7.04 -14.12 10.70
C THR A 10 -6.81 -14.41 12.17
N SER A 11 -5.61 -14.08 12.69
CA SER A 11 -5.26 -14.26 14.10
C SER A 11 -5.82 -13.13 14.97
N PRO A 12 -6.72 -13.42 15.94
CA PRO A 12 -7.27 -12.41 16.84
C PRO A 12 -6.20 -11.63 17.60
N THR A 13 -5.11 -12.31 18.01
CA THR A 13 -4.02 -11.69 18.79
C THR A 13 -3.24 -10.68 17.97
N GLU A 14 -2.98 -10.96 16.69
CA GLU A 14 -2.27 -10.05 15.79
C GLU A 14 -3.13 -8.85 15.40
N ILE A 15 -4.43 -9.06 15.18
CA ILE A 15 -5.39 -7.97 14.93
C ILE A 15 -5.43 -7.06 16.16
N GLN A 16 -5.60 -7.63 17.35
CA GLN A 16 -5.62 -6.87 18.60
C GLN A 16 -4.31 -6.12 18.84
N ALA A 17 -3.16 -6.68 18.48
CA ALA A 17 -1.87 -6.00 18.58
C ALA A 17 -1.80 -4.76 17.67
N ARG A 18 -2.34 -4.85 16.44
CA ARG A 18 -2.46 -3.69 15.54
C ARG A 18 -3.45 -2.66 16.06
N LEU A 19 -4.65 -3.08 16.48
CA LEU A 19 -5.66 -2.17 17.04
C LEU A 19 -5.15 -1.43 18.27
N THR A 20 -4.43 -2.12 19.15
CA THR A 20 -3.80 -1.52 20.31
C THR A 20 -2.79 -0.46 19.89
N ALA A 21 -1.93 -0.75 18.90
CA ALA A 21 -1.01 0.23 18.35
C ALA A 21 -1.73 1.45 17.73
N VAL A 22 -2.73 1.22 16.89
CA VAL A 22 -3.52 2.28 16.23
C VAL A 22 -4.21 3.17 17.27
N ARG A 23 -4.78 2.58 18.32
CA ARG A 23 -5.41 3.32 19.43
C ARG A 23 -4.42 4.26 20.13
N LEU A 24 -3.17 3.86 20.32
CA LEU A 24 -2.15 4.71 20.93
C LEU A 24 -1.67 5.83 19.99
N LEU A 25 -1.80 5.62 18.68
CA LEU A 25 -1.41 6.54 17.61
C LEU A 25 -2.57 7.39 17.07
N ASN A 26 -3.76 7.29 17.69
CA ASN A 26 -4.89 8.14 17.33
C ASN A 26 -4.53 9.61 17.62
N GLN A 27 -4.79 10.51 16.67
CA GLN A 27 -4.25 11.87 16.65
C GLN A 27 -4.68 12.77 17.83
N ASP A 28 -5.72 12.37 18.56
CA ASP A 28 -6.16 13.04 19.80
C ASP A 28 -5.23 12.79 21.00
N SER A 29 -4.15 12.02 20.82
CA SER A 29 -3.19 11.66 21.86
C SER A 29 -1.90 12.46 21.73
N ASP A 30 -1.48 13.13 22.81
CA ASP A 30 -0.17 13.81 22.92
C ASP A 30 1.02 12.89 22.58
N ARG A 31 0.81 11.56 22.62
CA ARG A 31 1.80 10.53 22.26
C ARG A 31 2.25 10.62 20.80
N VAL A 32 1.43 11.14 19.89
CA VAL A 32 1.79 11.30 18.47
C VAL A 32 2.90 12.34 18.30
N LEU A 33 2.97 13.34 19.19
CA LEU A 33 4.03 14.35 19.17
C LEU A 33 5.41 13.72 19.38
N SER A 34 5.51 12.67 20.20
CA SER A 34 6.75 11.91 20.41
C SER A 34 7.28 11.29 19.11
N LEU A 35 6.41 10.98 18.13
CA LEU A 35 6.80 10.40 16.84
C LEU A 35 6.87 11.43 15.70
N GLN A 36 6.59 12.70 15.96
CA GLN A 36 6.61 13.73 14.93
C GLN A 36 7.97 13.86 14.22
N PRO A 37 9.13 13.82 14.90
CA PRO A 37 10.44 13.83 14.23
C PRO A 37 10.61 12.67 13.25
N LEU A 38 10.10 11.49 13.61
CA LEU A 38 10.15 10.30 12.74
C LEU A 38 9.23 10.47 11.53
N ARG A 39 8.04 11.03 11.71
CA ARG A 39 7.10 11.34 10.60
C ARG A 39 7.71 12.34 9.60
N ASP A 40 8.37 13.37 10.10
CA ASP A 40 8.98 14.40 9.24
C ASP A 40 10.15 13.84 8.43
N GLU A 41 10.93 12.91 9.00
CA GLU A 41 11.97 12.22 8.27
C GLU A 41 11.40 11.25 7.22
N LEU A 42 10.34 10.51 7.56
CA LEU A 42 9.63 9.62 6.63
C LEU A 42 9.11 10.35 5.38
N LYS A 43 8.62 11.58 5.54
CA LYS A 43 8.17 12.42 4.41
C LYS A 43 9.31 12.83 3.46
N ARG A 44 10.54 12.91 3.96
CA ARG A 44 11.74 13.34 3.21
C ARG A 44 12.56 12.16 2.68
N ALA A 45 12.42 10.99 3.29
CA ALA A 45 13.19 9.81 2.95
C ALA A 45 12.93 9.39 1.48
N PRO A 46 13.97 8.96 0.76
CA PRO A 46 13.79 8.30 -0.54
C PRO A 46 13.18 6.91 -0.33
N ASP A 47 12.91 6.20 -1.43
CA ASP A 47 12.55 4.78 -1.39
C ASP A 47 13.75 3.96 -0.87
N LEU A 48 13.77 3.72 0.44
CA LEU A 48 14.84 3.01 1.13
C LEU A 48 14.89 1.54 0.69
N GLU A 49 13.75 0.88 0.47
CA GLU A 49 13.72 -0.54 0.07
C GLU A 49 14.36 -0.74 -1.32
N ARG A 50 14.00 0.13 -2.27
CA ARG A 50 14.62 0.15 -3.59
C ARG A 50 16.10 0.53 -3.52
N GLY A 51 16.43 1.55 -2.75
CA GLY A 51 17.81 2.01 -2.57
C GLY A 51 18.72 0.90 -2.02
N LEU A 52 18.30 0.24 -0.93
CA LEU A 52 19.02 -0.90 -0.35
C LEU A 52 19.24 -2.03 -1.36
N SER A 53 18.21 -2.37 -2.13
CA SER A 53 18.31 -3.42 -3.15
C SER A 53 19.32 -3.07 -4.25
N ARG A 54 19.35 -1.80 -4.69
CA ARG A 54 20.31 -1.35 -5.70
C ARG A 54 21.75 -1.32 -5.19
N ILE A 55 21.95 -0.96 -3.92
CA ILE A 55 23.25 -1.01 -3.26
C ILE A 55 23.73 -2.47 -3.19
N PHE A 56 22.85 -3.39 -2.77
CA PHE A 56 23.16 -4.83 -2.70
C PHE A 56 23.56 -5.43 -4.05
N TYR A 57 22.87 -5.06 -5.14
CA TYR A 57 23.21 -5.48 -6.50
C TYR A 57 24.32 -4.65 -7.17
N LYS A 58 25.05 -3.83 -6.41
CA LYS A 58 26.16 -2.97 -6.89
C LYS A 58 25.80 -2.05 -8.08
N SER A 59 24.54 -1.60 -8.12
CA SER A 59 23.98 -0.76 -9.20
C SER A 59 23.60 0.66 -8.76
N ALA A 60 23.77 0.97 -7.47
CA ALA A 60 23.54 2.30 -6.91
C ALA A 60 24.73 3.22 -7.18
N SER A 61 24.46 4.51 -7.44
CA SER A 61 25.51 5.53 -7.50
C SER A 61 25.99 5.93 -6.10
N PRO A 62 27.19 6.53 -5.94
CA PRO A 62 27.65 7.06 -4.66
C PRO A 62 26.67 8.04 -4.02
N SER A 63 26.07 8.93 -4.83
CA SER A 63 25.05 9.87 -4.37
C SER A 63 23.77 9.21 -3.88
N GLU A 64 23.34 8.10 -4.50
CA GLU A 64 22.18 7.33 -4.06
C GLU A 64 22.47 6.58 -2.76
N LEU A 65 23.63 5.94 -2.68
CA LEU A 65 24.09 5.26 -1.47
C LEU A 65 24.17 6.22 -0.29
N LEU A 66 24.78 7.39 -0.49
CA LEU A 66 24.89 8.43 0.54
C LEU A 66 23.51 8.86 1.05
N ARG A 67 22.56 9.13 0.15
CA ARG A 67 21.19 9.53 0.55
C ARG A 67 20.48 8.45 1.36
N VAL A 68 20.61 7.19 0.96
CA VAL A 68 19.99 6.06 1.69
C VAL A 68 20.58 5.95 3.09
N LEU A 69 21.91 5.95 3.22
CA LEU A 69 22.57 5.87 4.53
C LEU A 69 22.28 7.08 5.42
N GLN A 70 22.28 8.31 4.87
CA GLN A 70 21.92 9.51 5.62
C GLN A 70 20.48 9.46 6.12
N SER A 71 19.54 9.02 5.27
CA SER A 71 18.14 8.89 5.64
C SER A 71 17.94 7.84 6.74
N LEU A 72 18.62 6.69 6.64
CA LEU A 72 18.59 5.66 7.68
C LEU A 72 19.14 6.18 9.02
N ARG A 73 20.28 6.89 9.00
CA ARG A 73 20.83 7.52 10.20
C ARG A 73 19.86 8.52 10.83
N ASN A 74 19.22 9.35 10.02
CA ASN A 74 18.27 10.35 10.50
C ASN A 74 17.01 9.69 11.09
N VAL A 75 16.49 8.64 10.44
CA VAL A 75 15.38 7.82 10.96
C VAL A 75 15.72 7.25 12.32
N VAL A 76 16.90 6.63 12.48
CA VAL A 76 17.37 6.07 13.76
C VAL A 76 17.45 7.14 14.84
N ARG A 77 17.97 8.33 14.52
CA ARG A 77 18.07 9.47 15.44
C ARG A 77 16.71 10.07 15.81
N ALA A 78 15.74 9.96 14.92
CA ALA A 78 14.38 10.46 15.12
C ALA A 78 13.51 9.50 15.96
N VAL A 79 13.96 8.25 16.20
CA VAL A 79 13.28 7.33 17.11
C VAL A 79 13.33 7.89 18.54
N PRO A 80 12.21 7.94 19.28
CA PRO A 80 12.20 8.40 20.68
C PRO A 80 13.15 7.58 21.56
N SER A 81 13.52 8.06 22.75
CA SER A 81 14.35 7.29 23.70
C SER A 81 13.59 6.10 24.32
N GLU A 82 14.28 5.13 24.92
CA GLU A 82 13.61 3.95 25.51
C GLU A 82 12.63 4.33 26.62
N SER A 83 13.01 5.31 27.45
CA SER A 83 12.13 5.83 28.49
C SER A 83 10.83 6.40 27.94
N VAL A 84 10.89 7.14 26.81
CA VAL A 84 9.71 7.68 26.14
C VAL A 84 8.89 6.56 25.51
N VAL A 85 9.54 5.58 24.87
CA VAL A 85 8.85 4.43 24.27
C VAL A 85 8.10 3.62 25.33
N ALA A 86 8.72 3.35 26.49
CA ALA A 86 8.08 2.62 27.57
C ALA A 86 6.90 3.39 28.19
N ARG A 87 7.07 4.70 28.38
CA ARG A 87 6.03 5.59 28.93
C ARG A 87 4.83 5.75 27.99
N ASP A 88 5.08 6.07 26.73
CA ASP A 88 4.02 6.46 25.78
C ASP A 88 3.42 5.24 25.06
N PHE A 89 4.23 4.21 24.79
CA PHE A 89 3.83 3.08 23.95
C PHE A 89 3.90 1.71 24.66
N GLY A 90 4.19 1.67 25.96
CA GLY A 90 4.37 0.43 26.72
C GLY A 90 3.18 -0.54 26.69
N GLU A 91 1.97 -0.02 26.47
CA GLU A 91 0.75 -0.82 26.29
C GLU A 91 0.73 -1.62 24.96
N SER A 92 1.56 -1.26 23.98
CA SER A 92 1.64 -1.91 22.67
C SER A 92 2.99 -2.62 22.49
N PRO A 93 3.05 -3.94 22.76
CA PRO A 93 4.26 -4.73 22.52
C PRO A 93 4.74 -4.66 21.07
N LEU A 94 3.80 -4.52 20.12
CA LEU A 94 4.11 -4.35 18.70
C LEU A 94 4.90 -3.07 18.44
N LEU A 95 4.41 -1.91 18.90
CA LEU A 95 5.12 -0.63 18.71
C LEU A 95 6.46 -0.61 19.43
N CYS A 96 6.51 -1.07 20.68
CA CYS A 96 7.76 -1.15 21.43
C CYS A 96 8.81 -1.98 20.69
N ARG A 97 8.41 -3.15 20.15
CA ARG A 97 9.31 -4.01 19.37
C ARG A 97 9.78 -3.31 18.10
N LEU A 98 8.87 -2.71 17.32
CA LEU A 98 9.21 -2.03 16.07
C LEU A 98 10.18 -0.86 16.31
N LEU A 99 9.87 0.00 17.29
CA LEU A 99 10.71 1.16 17.63
C LEU A 99 12.08 0.74 18.18
N ARG A 100 12.15 -0.35 18.96
CA ARG A 100 13.42 -0.91 19.43
C ARG A 100 14.28 -1.42 18.27
N THR A 101 13.69 -2.20 17.35
CA THR A 101 14.39 -2.67 16.13
C THR A 101 14.94 -1.51 15.32
N LEU A 102 14.19 -0.41 15.18
CA LEU A 102 14.67 0.78 14.47
C LEU A 102 15.88 1.43 15.14
N ARG A 103 16.00 1.37 16.47
CA ARG A 103 17.12 1.99 17.21
C ARG A 103 18.37 1.12 17.21
N GLU A 104 18.23 -0.17 17.53
CA GLU A 104 19.36 -1.05 17.88
C GLU A 104 20.09 -1.61 16.66
N THR A 105 19.39 -1.83 15.54
CA THR A 105 19.92 -2.72 14.49
C THR A 105 20.95 -2.05 13.55
N VAL A 106 21.00 -0.71 13.44
CA VAL A 106 21.81 -0.06 12.38
C VAL A 106 22.50 1.25 12.78
N ALA A 107 22.40 1.73 14.02
CA ALA A 107 22.94 3.03 14.40
C ALA A 107 24.45 3.13 14.16
N ASP A 108 25.20 2.20 14.74
CA ASP A 108 26.67 2.18 14.71
C ASP A 108 27.19 1.80 13.32
N ASP A 109 26.56 0.81 12.68
CA ASP A 109 26.93 0.38 11.33
C ASP A 109 26.69 1.47 10.28
N THR A 110 25.57 2.21 10.36
CA THR A 110 25.33 3.32 9.43
C THR A 110 26.36 4.42 9.63
N GLN A 111 26.73 4.72 10.88
CA GLN A 111 27.75 5.72 11.19
C GLN A 111 29.14 5.27 10.70
N ARG A 112 29.49 4.00 10.88
CA ARG A 112 30.73 3.40 10.37
C ARG A 112 30.80 3.51 8.85
N LEU A 113 29.77 3.07 8.14
CA LEU A 113 29.70 3.15 6.67
C LEU A 113 29.79 4.60 6.16
N LEU A 114 29.07 5.53 6.80
CA LEU A 114 29.13 6.96 6.43
C LEU A 114 30.50 7.59 6.71
N SER A 115 31.23 7.13 7.72
CA SER A 115 32.56 7.67 8.07
C SER A 115 33.64 7.32 7.04
N CYS A 116 33.47 6.22 6.30
CA CYS A 116 34.39 5.83 5.22
C CYS A 116 34.25 6.73 3.97
N LEU A 117 33.14 7.46 3.83
CA LEU A 117 32.81 8.22 2.63
C LEU A 117 33.18 9.70 2.77
N ASN A 118 33.78 10.25 1.72
CA ASN A 118 33.82 11.69 1.50
C ASN A 118 32.44 12.15 1.02
N GLN A 119 31.61 12.63 1.94
CA GLN A 119 30.21 12.94 1.67
C GLN A 119 30.03 14.04 0.60
N GLN A 120 30.94 15.02 0.54
CA GLN A 120 30.87 16.08 -0.48
C GLN A 120 31.09 15.51 -1.89
N ALA A 121 32.15 14.72 -2.07
CA ALA A 121 32.45 14.09 -3.36
C ALA A 121 31.36 13.08 -3.76
N ALA A 122 30.88 12.27 -2.82
CA ALA A 122 29.82 11.30 -3.07
C ALA A 122 28.50 11.96 -3.51
N GLN A 123 28.17 13.14 -2.98
CA GLN A 123 26.95 13.87 -3.33
C GLN A 123 26.95 14.37 -4.79
N GLU A 124 28.10 14.80 -5.30
CA GLU A 124 28.26 15.29 -6.67
C GLU A 124 28.30 14.16 -7.71
N MET A 125 28.68 12.95 -7.30
CA MET A 125 28.83 11.79 -8.19
C MET A 125 27.52 11.05 -8.48
N LYS A 126 26.97 11.30 -9.68
CA LYS A 126 25.74 10.68 -10.19
C LYS A 126 25.95 9.41 -11.01
N THR A 127 27.19 9.13 -11.43
CA THR A 127 27.55 7.98 -12.27
C THR A 127 28.64 7.13 -11.61
N LEU A 128 28.78 5.89 -12.08
CA LEU A 128 29.84 4.96 -11.63
C LEU A 128 31.15 5.12 -12.42
N THR A 129 31.26 6.17 -13.25
CA THR A 129 32.37 6.35 -14.18
C THR A 129 33.63 6.84 -13.49
N ASP A 130 33.50 7.69 -12.48
CA ASP A 130 34.60 8.26 -11.73
C ASP A 130 34.31 8.15 -10.24
N LEU A 131 35.08 7.32 -9.54
CA LEU A 131 34.94 7.03 -8.10
C LEU A 131 36.12 7.57 -7.30
N SER A 132 36.97 8.36 -7.95
CA SER A 132 38.32 8.68 -7.51
C SER A 132 38.35 9.40 -6.17
N ASP A 133 37.30 10.15 -5.80
CA ASP A 133 37.26 10.92 -4.55
C ASP A 133 36.14 10.51 -3.57
N VAL A 134 35.47 9.36 -3.80
CA VAL A 134 34.34 8.88 -2.97
C VAL A 134 34.75 8.54 -1.54
N PHE A 135 35.97 8.02 -1.35
CA PHE A 135 36.46 7.61 -0.04
C PHE A 135 37.15 8.77 0.68
N ALA A 136 36.85 8.91 1.98
CA ALA A 136 37.52 9.88 2.84
C ALA A 136 39.03 9.62 2.82
N ALA A 137 39.82 10.69 2.85
CA ALA A 137 41.25 10.52 3.09
C ALA A 137 41.39 9.92 4.50
N ALA A 138 42.16 8.84 4.64
CA ALA A 138 42.64 8.41 5.96
C ALA A 138 43.61 9.49 6.48
N THR A 139 43.06 10.59 6.99
CA THR A 139 43.85 11.71 7.53
C THR A 139 43.95 11.68 9.05
N ASP A 140 43.30 10.74 9.72
CA ASP A 140 43.35 10.64 11.17
C ASP A 140 44.09 9.36 11.60
N GLU A 141 45.31 9.55 12.09
CA GLU A 141 46.04 8.59 12.94
C GLU A 141 45.25 8.18 14.20
N THR A 142 44.07 8.77 14.43
CA THR A 142 43.15 8.53 15.54
C THR A 142 42.07 7.48 15.26
N SER A 143 41.88 7.00 14.03
CA SER A 143 40.97 5.87 13.74
C SER A 143 41.75 4.55 13.66
N GLY A 144 42.26 4.11 14.81
CA GLY A 144 43.03 2.88 15.00
C GLY A 144 42.32 1.54 14.67
N ASP A 145 41.29 1.56 13.82
CA ASP A 145 40.54 0.39 13.39
C ASP A 145 40.15 0.42 11.89
N ALA A 146 40.46 1.51 11.15
CA ALA A 146 40.37 1.53 9.69
C ALA A 146 41.65 0.93 9.09
N GLY A 147 41.97 -0.30 9.49
CA GLY A 147 43.21 -0.99 9.16
C GLY A 147 43.44 -1.10 7.67
N GLY A 148 44.32 -0.25 7.14
CA GLY A 148 44.97 -0.36 5.83
C GLY A 148 44.10 -0.47 4.57
N ARG A 149 42.77 -0.48 4.70
CA ARG A 149 41.85 -0.96 3.67
C ARG A 149 41.67 0.01 2.51
N PHE A 150 41.94 1.29 2.74
CA PHE A 150 41.94 2.34 1.72
C PHE A 150 43.35 2.90 1.48
N ASP A 151 44.39 2.20 1.93
CA ASP A 151 45.79 2.67 1.82
C ASP A 151 46.24 2.77 0.37
N GLU A 152 45.87 1.80 -0.48
CA GLU A 152 46.16 1.83 -1.93
C GLU A 152 45.52 3.07 -2.59
N VAL A 153 44.29 3.43 -2.18
CA VAL A 153 43.60 4.63 -2.65
C VAL A 153 44.31 5.89 -2.16
N ALA A 154 44.70 5.94 -0.88
CA ALA A 154 45.41 7.08 -0.31
C ALA A 154 46.82 7.27 -0.90
N GLU A 155 47.53 6.17 -1.20
CA GLU A 155 48.83 6.16 -1.84
C GLU A 155 48.75 6.73 -3.26
N HIS A 156 47.87 6.18 -4.10
CA HIS A 156 47.73 6.67 -5.47
C HIS A 156 47.15 8.09 -5.54
N ARG A 157 46.35 8.51 -4.56
CA ARG A 157 45.93 9.92 -4.40
C ARG A 157 47.15 10.83 -4.16
N ARG A 158 48.07 10.41 -3.29
CA ARG A 158 49.32 11.13 -3.01
C ARG A 158 50.23 11.19 -4.24
N GLU A 159 50.36 10.09 -4.98
CA GLU A 159 51.11 10.04 -6.25
C GLU A 159 50.55 11.03 -7.28
N ARG A 160 49.22 11.02 -7.49
CA ARG A 160 48.52 11.97 -8.38
C ARG A 160 48.78 13.41 -7.96
N ALA A 161 48.56 13.74 -6.69
CA ALA A 161 48.76 15.09 -6.17
C ALA A 161 50.21 15.57 -6.30
N ALA A 162 51.19 14.67 -6.11
CA ALA A 162 52.60 14.98 -6.28
C ALA A 162 52.95 15.30 -7.74
N SER A 163 52.41 14.56 -8.71
CA SER A 163 52.55 14.86 -10.14
C SER A 163 51.90 16.19 -10.54
N GLU A 164 50.69 16.46 -10.06
CA GLU A 164 50.00 17.74 -10.27
C GLU A 164 50.81 18.93 -9.70
N ALA A 165 51.39 18.76 -8.51
CA ALA A 165 52.25 19.77 -7.88
C ALA A 165 53.56 20.02 -8.65
N ARG A 166 54.18 18.97 -9.22
CA ARG A 166 55.38 19.10 -10.08
C ARG A 166 55.07 19.86 -11.37
N LEU A 167 53.92 19.60 -11.98
CA LEU A 167 53.46 20.36 -13.16
C LEU A 167 53.19 21.83 -12.80
N ALA A 168 52.40 22.09 -11.75
CA ALA A 168 52.00 23.45 -11.36
C ALA A 168 53.17 24.32 -10.84
N GLY A 169 54.20 23.69 -10.25
CA GLY A 169 55.31 24.38 -9.61
C GLY A 169 56.59 24.43 -10.46
N PRO A 170 57.52 23.46 -10.30
CA PRO A 170 58.83 23.48 -10.93
C PRO A 170 58.76 23.53 -12.46
N LEU A 171 57.96 22.70 -13.11
CA LEU A 171 57.91 22.62 -14.58
C LEU A 171 57.31 23.88 -15.22
N LEU A 172 56.30 24.49 -14.58
CA LEU A 172 55.76 25.78 -15.03
C LEU A 172 56.78 26.91 -14.87
N ARG A 173 57.58 26.93 -13.79
CA ARG A 173 58.66 27.91 -13.60
C ARG A 173 59.74 27.77 -14.66
N GLU A 174 60.13 26.55 -15.00
CA GLU A 174 61.08 26.27 -16.09
C GLU A 174 60.55 26.77 -17.44
N ALA A 175 59.29 26.49 -17.75
CA ALA A 175 58.64 26.97 -18.96
C ALA A 175 58.57 28.51 -19.03
N ARG A 176 58.24 29.18 -17.92
CA ARG A 176 58.24 30.66 -17.80
C ARG A 176 59.63 31.24 -18.07
N LYS A 177 60.68 30.62 -17.54
CA LYS A 177 62.07 31.02 -17.75
C LYS A 177 62.51 30.82 -19.20
N ALA A 178 62.17 29.67 -19.80
CA ALA A 178 62.54 29.35 -21.18
C ALA A 178 61.89 30.30 -22.22
N LEU A 179 60.68 30.79 -21.94
CA LEU A 179 59.94 31.72 -22.81
C LEU A 179 60.07 33.19 -22.40
N SER A 180 60.84 33.50 -21.35
CA SER A 180 60.96 34.85 -20.76
C SER A 180 59.59 35.51 -20.50
N SER A 181 58.61 34.73 -20.02
CA SER A 181 57.24 35.19 -19.82
C SER A 181 56.73 34.82 -18.44
N ALA A 182 56.67 35.81 -17.55
CA ALA A 182 56.19 35.62 -16.17
C ALA A 182 54.68 35.31 -16.10
N SER A 183 53.91 35.71 -17.11
CA SER A 183 52.45 35.55 -17.17
C SER A 183 51.99 34.22 -17.77
N LEU A 184 52.90 33.28 -18.06
CA LEU A 184 52.54 32.00 -18.66
C LEU A 184 51.69 31.15 -17.69
N SER A 185 50.56 30.65 -18.19
CA SER A 185 49.70 29.68 -17.53
C SER A 185 49.40 28.53 -18.48
N TYR A 186 49.11 27.35 -17.93
CA TYR A 186 48.65 26.22 -18.71
C TYR A 186 47.26 26.46 -19.30
N LYS A 187 46.98 25.82 -20.44
CA LYS A 187 45.64 25.70 -21.02
C LYS A 187 45.25 24.23 -21.16
N ALA A 188 43.94 23.96 -21.12
CA ALA A 188 43.37 22.66 -21.43
C ALA A 188 42.44 22.79 -22.64
N VAL A 189 42.65 21.98 -23.68
CA VAL A 189 41.86 22.02 -24.92
C VAL A 189 41.72 20.60 -25.50
N ASN A 190 40.50 20.19 -25.85
CA ASN A 190 40.18 18.91 -26.50
C ASN A 190 40.86 17.69 -25.84
N ASN A 191 40.67 17.53 -24.52
CA ASN A 191 41.26 16.48 -23.67
C ASN A 191 42.78 16.50 -23.50
N PHE A 192 43.48 17.50 -24.05
CA PHE A 192 44.88 17.74 -23.76
C PHE A 192 45.03 18.79 -22.66
N GLU A 193 45.72 18.42 -21.59
CA GLU A 193 45.97 19.27 -20.42
C GLU A 193 47.42 19.78 -20.40
N TYR A 194 47.70 20.76 -19.52
CA TYR A 194 49.03 21.32 -19.30
C TYR A 194 49.70 21.88 -20.58
N LEU A 195 48.91 22.44 -21.50
CA LEU A 195 49.41 22.96 -22.77
C LEU A 195 50.04 24.34 -22.60
N ILE A 196 51.18 24.54 -23.25
CA ILE A 196 51.79 25.86 -23.43
C ILE A 196 51.35 26.42 -24.78
N GLU A 197 50.52 27.45 -24.77
CA GLU A 197 49.97 28.05 -25.99
C GLU A 197 50.79 29.28 -26.43
N LEU A 198 51.25 29.25 -27.68
CA LEU A 198 51.96 30.36 -28.33
C LEU A 198 51.25 30.74 -29.63
N THR A 199 51.16 32.04 -29.92
CA THR A 199 50.67 32.51 -31.22
C THR A 199 51.66 32.13 -32.31
N LYS A 200 51.20 31.93 -33.56
CA LYS A 200 52.09 31.57 -34.68
C LYS A 200 53.28 32.52 -34.86
N ALA A 201 53.11 33.81 -34.54
CA ALA A 201 54.19 34.79 -34.54
C ALA A 201 55.26 34.51 -33.48
N LYS A 202 54.86 34.02 -32.30
CA LYS A 202 55.74 33.69 -31.16
C LYS A 202 56.22 32.24 -31.16
N SER A 203 55.72 31.38 -32.06
CA SER A 203 56.14 29.99 -32.19
C SER A 203 57.63 29.82 -32.50
N ARG A 204 58.29 30.84 -33.06
CA ARG A 204 59.76 30.85 -33.28
C ARG A 204 60.57 30.88 -31.98
N ASN A 205 59.96 31.31 -30.87
CA ASN A 205 60.60 31.39 -29.56
C ASN A 205 60.47 30.08 -28.77
N ALA A 206 59.73 29.09 -29.29
CA ALA A 206 59.65 27.78 -28.68
C ALA A 206 60.98 27.04 -28.88
N PRO A 207 61.58 26.48 -27.81
CA PRO A 207 62.78 25.65 -27.93
C PRO A 207 62.55 24.47 -28.89
N SER A 208 63.59 24.08 -29.64
CA SER A 208 63.54 22.96 -30.59
C SER A 208 63.26 21.60 -29.94
N SER A 209 63.49 21.49 -28.63
CA SER A 209 63.20 20.28 -27.85
C SER A 209 61.71 20.11 -27.50
N TRP A 210 60.87 21.11 -27.75
CA TRP A 210 59.45 21.04 -27.40
C TRP A 210 58.63 20.38 -28.51
N MET A 211 57.71 19.50 -28.12
CA MET A 211 56.83 18.83 -29.08
C MET A 211 55.54 19.63 -29.28
N VAL A 212 55.08 19.72 -30.53
CA VAL A 212 53.76 20.27 -30.85
C VAL A 212 52.71 19.19 -30.55
N VAL A 213 51.79 19.49 -29.62
CA VAL A 213 50.73 18.56 -29.21
C VAL A 213 49.46 18.81 -30.00
N ASN A 214 49.15 20.09 -30.26
CA ASN A 214 47.95 20.51 -30.97
C ASN A 214 48.22 21.84 -31.68
N SER A 215 47.61 22.06 -32.84
CA SER A 215 47.78 23.29 -33.63
C SER A 215 46.43 23.74 -34.20
N THR A 216 46.19 25.05 -34.21
CA THR A 216 45.02 25.66 -34.84
C THR A 216 45.44 26.68 -35.90
N SER A 217 44.47 27.34 -36.53
CA SER A 217 44.75 28.40 -37.51
C SER A 217 45.57 29.55 -36.91
N SER A 218 45.41 29.85 -35.61
CA SER A 218 46.00 31.02 -34.93
C SER A 218 47.11 30.70 -33.91
N VAL A 219 47.10 29.53 -33.27
CA VAL A 219 48.01 29.18 -32.16
C VAL A 219 48.59 27.78 -32.29
N ASN A 220 49.83 27.60 -31.81
CA ASN A 220 50.46 26.30 -31.63
C ASN A 220 50.53 26.00 -30.12
N ARG A 221 50.28 24.75 -29.75
CA ARG A 221 50.28 24.28 -28.36
C ARG A 221 51.35 23.21 -28.17
N TYR A 222 52.18 23.39 -27.15
CA TYR A 222 53.40 22.63 -26.94
C TYR A 222 53.43 21.94 -25.57
N HIS A 223 54.18 20.84 -25.49
CA HIS A 223 54.73 20.31 -24.25
C HIS A 223 56.26 20.35 -24.32
N SER A 224 56.92 20.78 -23.24
CA SER A 224 58.35 20.57 -23.06
C SER A 224 58.62 19.09 -22.75
N PRO A 225 59.86 18.57 -22.93
CA PRO A 225 60.17 17.18 -22.58
C PRO A 225 59.80 16.81 -21.14
N GLY A 226 60.09 17.69 -20.18
CA GLY A 226 59.74 17.48 -18.77
C GLY A 226 58.23 17.48 -18.52
N ILE A 227 57.47 18.36 -19.20
CA ILE A 227 56.01 18.39 -19.12
C ILE A 227 55.42 17.14 -19.79
N ALA A 228 55.95 16.72 -20.94
CA ALA A 228 55.45 15.54 -21.65
C ALA A 228 55.65 14.25 -20.83
N GLU A 229 56.80 14.09 -20.16
CA GLU A 229 57.03 12.94 -19.26
C GLU A 229 56.15 13.02 -18.00
N GLU A 230 56.06 14.18 -17.35
CA GLU A 230 55.23 14.30 -16.15
C GLU A 230 53.74 14.16 -16.44
N VAL A 231 53.26 14.59 -17.62
CA VAL A 231 51.87 14.33 -18.07
C VAL A 231 51.62 12.84 -18.28
N LYS A 232 52.58 12.07 -18.79
CA LYS A 232 52.47 10.60 -18.87
C LYS A 232 52.43 9.97 -17.47
N GLU A 233 53.30 10.41 -16.55
CA GLU A 233 53.29 9.94 -15.15
C GLU A 233 51.98 10.29 -14.44
N LEU A 234 51.47 11.50 -14.63
CA LEU A 234 50.17 11.91 -14.10
C LEU A 234 49.04 11.01 -14.64
N GLN A 235 49.05 10.68 -15.94
CA GLN A 235 48.06 9.78 -16.51
C GLN A 235 48.16 8.37 -15.91
N ARG A 236 49.37 7.83 -15.72
CA ARG A 236 49.59 6.54 -15.04
C ARG A 236 49.08 6.58 -13.60
N ALA A 237 49.35 7.64 -12.86
CA ALA A 237 48.87 7.83 -11.49
C ALA A 237 47.34 7.92 -11.44
N ARG A 238 46.72 8.64 -12.38
CA ARG A 238 45.24 8.72 -12.52
C ARG A 238 44.62 7.36 -12.80
N ASP A 239 45.21 6.57 -13.71
CA ASP A 239 44.69 5.24 -14.06
C ASP A 239 44.79 4.27 -12.87
N LYS A 240 45.93 4.25 -12.16
CA LYS A 240 46.12 3.47 -10.92
C LYS A 240 45.11 3.89 -9.85
N PHE A 241 44.97 5.19 -9.62
CA PHE A 241 44.05 5.74 -8.64
C PHE A 241 42.59 5.36 -8.94
N ARG A 242 42.19 5.43 -10.21
CA ARG A 242 40.84 5.03 -10.65
C ARG A 242 40.58 3.54 -10.42
N LEU A 243 41.56 2.68 -10.71
CA LEU A 243 41.45 1.24 -10.51
C LEU A 243 41.35 0.89 -9.03
N ALA A 244 42.22 1.46 -8.19
CA ALA A 244 42.20 1.27 -6.74
C ALA A 244 40.88 1.77 -6.13
N SER A 245 40.40 2.95 -6.55
CA SER A 245 39.12 3.50 -6.09
C SER A 245 37.94 2.61 -6.47
N ARG A 246 37.99 1.97 -7.65
CA ARG A 246 36.96 1.02 -8.06
C ARG A 246 36.96 -0.26 -7.22
N ARG A 247 38.15 -0.82 -6.94
CA ARG A 247 38.27 -1.99 -6.05
C ARG A 247 37.75 -1.69 -4.65
N ALA A 248 38.19 -0.57 -4.08
CA ALA A 248 37.71 -0.10 -2.78
C ALA A 248 36.18 0.07 -2.74
N TRP A 249 35.59 0.56 -3.83
CA TRP A 249 34.12 0.65 -3.96
C TRP A 249 33.44 -0.72 -3.96
N ASP A 250 33.96 -1.65 -4.74
CA ASP A 250 33.38 -2.99 -4.83
C ASP A 250 33.48 -3.75 -3.49
N GLU A 251 34.61 -3.59 -2.76
CA GLU A 251 34.81 -4.13 -1.41
C GLU A 251 33.92 -3.47 -0.36
N TYR A 252 33.75 -2.15 -0.41
CA TYR A 252 32.86 -1.40 0.47
C TYR A 252 31.39 -1.85 0.29
N LEU A 253 30.99 -2.16 -0.95
CA LEU A 253 29.66 -2.70 -1.22
C LEU A 253 29.51 -4.16 -0.73
N ASP A 254 30.59 -4.95 -0.71
CA ASP A 254 30.58 -6.29 -0.14
C ASP A 254 30.41 -6.25 1.40
N ASP A 255 31.06 -5.31 2.08
CA ASP A 255 30.80 -5.07 3.52
C ASP A 255 29.34 -4.73 3.79
N PHE A 256 28.78 -3.86 2.96
CA PHE A 256 27.38 -3.50 3.06
C PHE A 256 26.47 -4.71 2.85
N ALA A 257 26.81 -5.61 1.94
CA ALA A 257 26.02 -6.81 1.65
C ALA A 257 25.86 -7.72 2.88
N HIS A 258 26.88 -7.80 3.75
CA HIS A 258 26.78 -8.52 5.03
C HIS A 258 25.74 -7.93 6.00
N LEU A 259 25.48 -6.62 5.89
CA LEU A 259 24.50 -5.90 6.71
C LEU A 259 23.13 -5.78 6.06
N TYR A 260 22.98 -6.22 4.80
CA TYR A 260 21.74 -6.05 4.04
C TYR A 260 20.50 -6.58 4.76
N GLY A 261 20.60 -7.74 5.43
CA GLY A 261 19.48 -8.31 6.19
C GLY A 261 19.03 -7.42 7.35
N GLN A 262 19.98 -6.79 8.04
CA GLN A 262 19.73 -5.88 9.16
C GLN A 262 19.03 -4.59 8.69
N PHE A 263 19.56 -3.96 7.63
CA PHE A 263 18.93 -2.80 7.00
C PHE A 263 17.53 -3.10 6.45
N THR A 264 17.34 -4.28 5.84
CA THR A 264 16.04 -4.71 5.34
C THR A 264 15.03 -4.85 6.49
N ASN A 265 15.45 -5.37 7.66
CA ASN A 265 14.59 -5.47 8.83
C ASN A 265 14.19 -4.10 9.39
N VAL A 266 15.10 -3.13 9.36
CA VAL A 266 14.81 -1.74 9.73
C VAL A 266 13.78 -1.14 8.79
N VAL A 267 13.96 -1.25 7.46
CA VAL A 267 12.99 -0.72 6.49
C VAL A 267 11.63 -1.41 6.62
N LYS A 268 11.58 -2.72 6.83
CA LYS A 268 10.32 -3.45 7.10
C LYS A 268 9.65 -2.98 8.39
N SER A 269 10.41 -2.68 9.43
CA SER A 269 9.88 -2.17 10.69
C SER A 269 9.34 -0.75 10.54
N LEU A 270 10.08 0.07 9.79
CA LEU A 270 9.71 1.45 9.46
C LEU A 270 8.42 1.48 8.65
N ALA A 271 8.30 0.63 7.63
CA ALA A 271 7.09 0.49 6.83
C ALA A 271 5.87 0.06 7.67
N GLN A 272 6.06 -0.76 8.70
CA GLN A 272 4.97 -1.12 9.62
C GLN A 272 4.57 0.05 10.51
N VAL A 273 5.53 0.80 11.06
CA VAL A 273 5.25 2.02 11.84
C VAL A 273 4.50 3.04 10.99
N ASP A 274 4.92 3.26 9.75
CA ASP A 274 4.25 4.16 8.80
C ASP A 274 2.80 3.71 8.52
N CYS A 275 2.56 2.42 8.30
CA CYS A 275 1.20 1.89 8.14
C CYS A 275 0.34 2.11 9.38
N LEU A 276 0.89 1.91 10.59
CA LEU A 276 0.16 2.11 11.85
C LEU A 276 -0.15 3.58 12.09
N LEU A 277 0.76 4.50 11.75
CA LEU A 277 0.52 5.94 11.80
C LEU A 277 -0.59 6.36 10.83
N ALA A 278 -0.58 5.84 9.60
CA ALA A 278 -1.63 6.10 8.62
C ALA A 278 -3.00 5.58 9.11
N LEU A 279 -3.05 4.40 9.72
CA LEU A 279 -4.28 3.89 10.34
C LEU A 279 -4.71 4.71 11.56
N GLY A 280 -3.76 5.23 12.35
CA GLY A 280 -4.04 6.15 13.46
C GLY A 280 -4.65 7.46 13.00
N GLU A 281 -4.23 7.97 11.84
CA GLU A 281 -4.84 9.14 11.20
C GLU A 281 -6.26 8.86 10.71
N VAL A 282 -6.51 7.71 10.08
CA VAL A 282 -7.86 7.30 9.69
C VAL A 282 -8.76 7.12 10.92
N ALA A 283 -8.23 6.54 12.00
CA ALA A 283 -8.93 6.32 13.26
C ALA A 283 -9.40 7.61 13.95
N ALA A 284 -8.74 8.75 13.66
CA ALA A 284 -9.13 10.07 14.17
C ALA A 284 -10.33 10.68 13.43
N THR A 285 -10.76 10.07 12.33
CA THR A 285 -11.94 10.55 11.58
C THR A 285 -13.19 10.43 12.44
N PRO A 286 -14.05 11.47 12.51
CA PRO A 286 -15.28 11.42 13.29
C PRO A 286 -16.15 10.20 12.95
N GLY A 287 -16.66 9.55 14.00
CA GLY A 287 -17.47 8.35 13.87
C GLY A 287 -16.70 7.06 13.59
N TYR A 288 -15.37 7.07 13.60
CA TYR A 288 -14.59 5.83 13.58
C TYR A 288 -14.41 5.28 15.00
N VAL A 289 -14.59 3.97 15.17
CA VAL A 289 -14.47 3.30 16.46
C VAL A 289 -13.50 2.13 16.41
N CYS A 290 -12.86 1.85 17.55
CA CYS A 290 -12.03 0.66 17.70
C CYS A 290 -12.92 -0.59 17.74
N PRO A 291 -12.80 -1.52 16.77
CA PRO A 291 -13.56 -2.76 16.82
C PRO A 291 -13.09 -3.65 18.00
N LYS A 292 -14.02 -4.41 18.56
CA LYS A 292 -13.75 -5.47 19.53
C LYS A 292 -13.52 -6.78 18.78
N VAL A 293 -12.40 -7.44 19.05
CA VAL A 293 -12.04 -8.69 18.38
C VAL A 293 -12.24 -9.86 19.35
N GLY A 294 -13.12 -10.77 18.97
CA GLY A 294 -13.36 -12.03 19.68
C GLY A 294 -12.54 -13.19 19.11
N SER A 295 -12.68 -14.35 19.75
CA SER A 295 -12.11 -15.61 19.26
C SER A 295 -13.12 -16.73 19.47
N HIS A 296 -13.31 -17.57 18.45
CA HIS A 296 -14.12 -18.77 18.53
C HIS A 296 -13.45 -19.92 17.77
N PRO A 297 -13.47 -21.17 18.29
CA PRO A 297 -12.74 -22.28 17.70
C PRO A 297 -13.30 -22.70 16.33
N THR A 298 -14.62 -22.64 16.14
CA THR A 298 -15.30 -23.24 14.97
C THR A 298 -16.07 -22.27 14.09
N HIS A 299 -16.35 -21.05 14.56
CA HIS A 299 -17.27 -20.13 13.88
C HIS A 299 -16.69 -18.72 13.83
N SER A 300 -17.25 -17.90 12.95
CA SER A 300 -16.98 -16.47 12.86
C SER A 300 -18.29 -15.69 12.88
N CYS A 301 -18.25 -14.46 13.36
CA CYS A 301 -19.42 -13.61 13.41
C CYS A 301 -19.02 -12.14 13.34
N VAL A 302 -19.97 -11.32 12.90
CA VAL A 302 -19.84 -9.87 12.86
C VAL A 302 -21.11 -9.24 13.43
N ARG A 303 -20.93 -8.31 14.36
CA ARG A 303 -22.00 -7.46 14.88
C ARG A 303 -21.61 -6.02 14.71
N VAL A 304 -22.46 -5.25 14.05
CA VAL A 304 -22.24 -3.84 13.73
C VAL A 304 -23.46 -3.05 14.19
N VAL A 305 -23.21 -1.96 14.91
CA VAL A 305 -24.22 -0.96 15.24
C VAL A 305 -23.90 0.32 14.48
N ALA A 306 -24.88 0.88 13.77
CA ALA A 306 -24.78 2.06 12.93
C ALA A 306 -23.59 2.02 11.95
N GLY A 307 -23.41 0.88 11.27
CA GLY A 307 -22.35 0.68 10.28
C GLY A 307 -22.54 1.55 9.05
N ARG A 308 -21.45 2.18 8.60
CA ARG A 308 -21.41 3.05 7.42
C ARG A 308 -20.35 2.57 6.42
N HIS A 309 -20.56 2.84 5.14
CA HIS A 309 -19.61 2.42 4.11
C HIS A 309 -18.47 3.45 4.02
N PRO A 310 -17.19 3.10 4.29
CA PRO A 310 -16.10 4.06 4.42
C PRO A 310 -15.87 4.94 3.18
N VAL A 311 -16.08 4.40 1.98
CA VAL A 311 -15.96 5.17 0.72
C VAL A 311 -17.24 5.94 0.36
N LEU A 312 -18.42 5.31 0.47
CA LEU A 312 -19.67 5.95 0.05
C LEU A 312 -20.06 7.09 0.99
N GLU A 313 -19.81 6.98 2.29
CA GLU A 313 -20.03 8.05 3.26
C GLU A 313 -19.30 9.34 2.84
N GLN A 314 -18.01 9.23 2.52
CA GLN A 314 -17.19 10.35 2.06
C GLN A 314 -17.65 10.88 0.70
N THR A 315 -18.09 9.99 -0.20
CA THR A 315 -18.57 10.36 -1.53
C THR A 315 -19.90 11.12 -1.44
N VAL A 316 -20.82 10.69 -0.57
CA VAL A 316 -22.10 11.34 -0.33
C VAL A 316 -21.85 12.71 0.31
N ALA A 317 -21.02 12.78 1.35
CA ALA A 317 -20.65 14.04 2.00
C ALA A 317 -20.04 15.06 1.01
N ALA A 318 -19.13 14.61 0.14
CA ALA A 318 -18.54 15.48 -0.88
C ALA A 318 -19.53 15.94 -1.96
N SER A 319 -20.54 15.12 -2.27
CA SER A 319 -21.53 15.43 -3.32
C SER A 319 -22.70 16.29 -2.81
N ALA A 320 -22.90 16.34 -1.50
CA ALA A 320 -24.07 16.95 -0.88
C ALA A 320 -24.02 18.50 -0.82
N GLY A 321 -22.84 19.13 -0.91
CA GLY A 321 -22.73 20.59 -0.80
C GLY A 321 -23.35 21.13 0.50
N ASP A 322 -24.23 22.14 0.41
CA ASP A 322 -25.02 22.69 1.53
C ASP A 322 -26.29 21.87 1.87
N ALA A 323 -26.57 20.78 1.15
CA ALA A 323 -27.73 19.94 1.46
C ALA A 323 -27.37 18.91 2.55
N ASP A 324 -28.21 18.79 3.58
CA ASP A 324 -28.10 17.77 4.65
C ASP A 324 -28.43 16.36 4.11
N VAL A 325 -27.61 15.83 3.19
CA VAL A 325 -27.71 14.45 2.70
C VAL A 325 -26.71 13.60 3.45
N GLU A 326 -27.15 12.96 4.53
CA GLU A 326 -26.34 12.06 5.34
C GLU A 326 -26.41 10.61 4.84
N PHE A 327 -25.31 9.88 4.92
CA PHE A 327 -25.29 8.44 4.63
C PHE A 327 -26.02 7.68 5.74
N VAL A 328 -27.05 6.90 5.39
CA VAL A 328 -27.87 6.16 6.36
C VAL A 328 -27.12 4.93 6.90
N ALA A 329 -26.89 4.93 8.21
CA ALA A 329 -26.22 3.85 8.93
C ALA A 329 -27.15 2.65 9.22
N ASN A 330 -26.59 1.43 9.20
CA ASN A 330 -27.36 0.19 9.38
C ASN A 330 -26.77 -0.75 10.45
N ASP A 331 -27.66 -1.42 11.18
CA ASP A 331 -27.31 -2.41 12.20
C ASP A 331 -27.32 -3.81 11.59
N VAL A 332 -26.37 -4.65 11.99
CA VAL A 332 -26.20 -6.01 11.44
C VAL A 332 -25.68 -6.94 12.52
N THR A 333 -26.27 -8.13 12.62
CA THR A 333 -25.72 -9.25 13.38
C THR A 333 -25.74 -10.48 12.48
N LEU A 334 -24.58 -11.12 12.26
CA LEU A 334 -24.42 -12.25 11.35
C LEU A 334 -23.39 -13.25 11.88
N GLY A 335 -23.73 -14.54 11.82
CA GLY A 335 -22.86 -15.67 12.16
C GLY A 335 -23.15 -16.26 13.54
N SER A 336 -22.98 -17.57 13.68
CA SER A 336 -23.20 -18.30 14.93
C SER A 336 -22.00 -18.19 15.85
N GLY A 337 -22.07 -17.29 16.81
CA GLY A 337 -21.02 -17.14 17.83
C GLY A 337 -21.57 -16.30 18.94
N ALA A 338 -21.70 -16.89 20.12
CA ALA A 338 -22.11 -16.16 21.31
C ALA A 338 -21.22 -14.92 21.45
N ALA A 339 -21.81 -13.75 21.27
CA ALA A 339 -21.35 -12.63 22.08
C ALA A 339 -21.65 -12.99 23.54
N ASP A 340 -20.92 -12.41 24.49
CA ASP A 340 -21.04 -12.70 25.93
C ASP A 340 -22.48 -12.55 26.49
N ASP A 341 -23.42 -12.03 25.69
CA ASP A 341 -24.83 -11.79 25.98
C ASP A 341 -25.79 -12.92 25.57
N GLY A 342 -25.32 -13.97 24.88
CA GLY A 342 -26.11 -15.18 24.59
C GLY A 342 -27.32 -14.98 23.65
N ALA A 343 -27.40 -13.86 22.95
CA ALA A 343 -28.48 -13.57 22.02
C ALA A 343 -28.37 -14.45 20.75
N PRO A 344 -29.48 -15.02 20.24
CA PRO A 344 -29.48 -15.76 18.99
C PRO A 344 -29.08 -14.83 17.83
N SER A 345 -28.17 -15.32 16.98
CA SER A 345 -27.70 -14.60 15.80
C SER A 345 -27.93 -15.43 14.54
N PRO A 346 -28.46 -14.83 13.47
CA PRO A 346 -28.71 -15.57 12.23
C PRO A 346 -27.38 -15.93 11.57
N SER A 347 -27.24 -17.16 11.08
CA SER A 347 -26.13 -17.56 10.22
C SER A 347 -26.28 -16.99 8.81
N SER A 348 -27.52 -16.73 8.37
CA SER A 348 -27.83 -16.23 7.04
C SER A 348 -28.78 -15.04 7.08
N ILE A 349 -28.51 -14.02 6.28
CA ILE A 349 -29.39 -12.87 6.08
C ILE A 349 -29.87 -12.86 4.64
N VAL A 350 -31.18 -12.87 4.42
CA VAL A 350 -31.80 -12.78 3.10
C VAL A 350 -32.25 -11.35 2.86
N VAL A 351 -31.61 -10.65 1.92
CA VAL A 351 -31.90 -9.25 1.60
C VAL A 351 -32.75 -9.18 0.33
N THR A 352 -33.96 -8.64 0.47
CA THR A 352 -34.91 -8.43 -0.62
C THR A 352 -35.14 -6.93 -0.90
N GLY A 353 -35.86 -6.63 -1.98
CA GLY A 353 -36.24 -5.26 -2.34
C GLY A 353 -35.69 -4.79 -3.70
N PRO A 354 -35.99 -3.55 -4.11
CA PRO A 354 -35.65 -3.03 -5.44
C PRO A 354 -34.14 -2.79 -5.61
N ASN A 355 -33.65 -2.82 -6.86
CA ASN A 355 -32.20 -2.68 -7.15
C ASN A 355 -31.63 -1.31 -6.79
N MET A 356 -32.46 -0.27 -6.77
CA MET A 356 -32.07 1.09 -6.34
C MET A 356 -32.21 1.31 -4.82
N GLY A 357 -32.65 0.30 -4.05
CA GLY A 357 -32.89 0.42 -2.61
C GLY A 357 -31.63 0.36 -1.74
N GLY A 358 -30.44 0.15 -2.33
CA GLY A 358 -29.17 0.11 -1.58
C GLY A 358 -28.74 -1.27 -1.07
N LYS A 359 -29.34 -2.37 -1.55
CA LYS A 359 -29.00 -3.75 -1.15
C LYS A 359 -27.51 -4.05 -1.30
N SER A 360 -26.94 -3.79 -2.48
CA SER A 360 -25.52 -4.05 -2.74
C SER A 360 -24.61 -3.16 -1.88
N SER A 361 -25.01 -1.92 -1.59
CA SER A 361 -24.28 -1.02 -0.69
C SER A 361 -24.28 -1.55 0.74
N PHE A 362 -25.43 -2.02 1.23
CA PHE A 362 -25.57 -2.63 2.55
C PHE A 362 -24.66 -3.85 2.72
N VAL A 363 -24.70 -4.79 1.77
CA VAL A 363 -23.88 -6.01 1.81
C VAL A 363 -22.38 -5.70 1.71
N ARG A 364 -21.98 -4.78 0.81
CA ARG A 364 -20.58 -4.35 0.70
C ARG A 364 -20.10 -3.62 1.96
N THR A 365 -20.98 -2.90 2.66
CA THR A 365 -20.65 -2.24 3.93
C THR A 365 -20.18 -3.27 4.94
N ILE A 366 -20.96 -4.33 5.17
CA ILE A 366 -20.63 -5.39 6.13
C ILE A 366 -19.29 -6.05 5.79
N ALA A 367 -19.09 -6.42 4.52
CA ALA A 367 -17.87 -7.04 4.04
C ALA A 367 -16.64 -6.14 4.23
N THR A 368 -16.79 -4.85 3.93
CA THR A 368 -15.70 -3.86 4.03
C THR A 368 -15.35 -3.57 5.49
N LEU A 369 -16.35 -3.45 6.36
CA LEU A 369 -16.14 -3.25 7.79
C LEU A 369 -15.41 -4.45 8.43
N ALA A 370 -15.82 -5.68 8.09
CA ALA A 370 -15.13 -6.89 8.52
C ALA A 370 -13.67 -6.93 8.04
N LEU A 371 -13.43 -6.60 6.77
CA LEU A 371 -12.08 -6.53 6.19
C LEU A 371 -11.21 -5.49 6.90
N LEU A 372 -11.71 -4.27 7.12
CA LEU A 372 -10.99 -3.20 7.81
C LEU A 372 -10.64 -3.59 9.26
N ALA A 373 -11.58 -4.22 9.97
CA ALA A 373 -11.33 -4.74 11.30
C ALA A 373 -10.22 -5.82 11.28
N GLN A 374 -10.21 -6.76 10.33
CA GLN A 374 -9.12 -7.75 10.17
C GLN A 374 -7.78 -7.18 9.71
N VAL A 375 -7.78 -6.03 9.05
CA VAL A 375 -6.55 -5.27 8.77
C VAL A 375 -5.94 -4.72 10.08
N GLY A 376 -6.75 -4.53 11.11
CA GLY A 376 -6.40 -3.86 12.35
C GLY A 376 -6.64 -2.35 12.32
N SER A 377 -7.63 -1.91 11.52
CA SER A 377 -8.08 -0.52 11.42
C SER A 377 -9.28 -0.26 12.32
N PHE A 378 -9.48 1.01 12.69
CA PHE A 378 -10.77 1.47 13.19
C PHE A 378 -11.78 1.51 12.03
N VAL A 379 -13.06 1.50 12.36
CA VAL A 379 -14.16 1.32 11.41
C VAL A 379 -15.26 2.37 11.62
N PRO A 380 -15.94 2.86 10.57
CA PRO A 380 -17.04 3.81 10.70
C PRO A 380 -18.34 3.11 11.15
N ALA A 381 -18.55 3.11 12.46
CA ALA A 381 -19.69 2.50 13.15
C ALA A 381 -19.82 3.09 14.56
N ASP A 382 -20.93 2.86 15.25
CA ASP A 382 -21.03 3.17 16.69
C ASP A 382 -20.37 2.07 17.52
N SER A 383 -20.47 0.82 17.06
CA SER A 383 -19.68 -0.29 17.60
C SER A 383 -19.55 -1.41 16.58
N LEU A 384 -18.44 -2.15 16.65
CA LEU A 384 -18.22 -3.35 15.87
C LEU A 384 -17.60 -4.44 16.74
N TYR A 385 -18.18 -5.63 16.73
CA TYR A 385 -17.60 -6.86 17.27
C TYR A 385 -17.36 -7.85 16.12
N LEU A 386 -16.18 -8.46 16.11
CA LEU A 386 -15.78 -9.39 15.06
C LEU A 386 -15.07 -10.59 15.65
N VAL A 387 -15.54 -11.79 15.30
CA VAL A 387 -14.70 -12.99 15.30
C VAL A 387 -14.16 -13.15 13.87
N PRO A 388 -12.83 -13.10 13.64
CA PRO A 388 -12.25 -13.01 12.30
C PRO A 388 -12.71 -14.11 11.36
N PHE A 389 -13.00 -13.74 10.11
CA PHE A 389 -13.30 -14.67 9.03
C PHE A 389 -12.01 -15.22 8.41
N ASP A 390 -12.05 -16.49 7.98
CA ASP A 390 -10.93 -17.12 7.25
C ASP A 390 -10.88 -16.68 5.78
N ALA A 391 -12.05 -16.39 5.19
CA ALA A 391 -12.22 -15.89 3.85
C ALA A 391 -13.48 -15.02 3.74
N ILE A 392 -13.43 -14.01 2.88
CA ILE A 392 -14.62 -13.28 2.41
C ILE A 392 -14.77 -13.62 0.93
N MET A 393 -15.85 -14.30 0.58
CA MET A 393 -16.11 -14.82 -0.77
C MET A 393 -17.39 -14.20 -1.30
N SER A 394 -17.33 -13.65 -2.51
CA SER A 394 -18.47 -12.96 -3.09
C SER A 394 -18.74 -13.38 -4.53
N ARG A 395 -20.00 -13.65 -4.81
CA ARG A 395 -20.57 -13.54 -6.15
C ARG A 395 -21.39 -12.26 -6.19
N MET A 396 -20.84 -11.21 -6.79
CA MET A 396 -21.51 -9.92 -6.99
C MET A 396 -21.44 -9.54 -8.47
N GLY A 397 -22.61 -9.37 -9.11
CA GLY A 397 -22.73 -8.86 -10.47
C GLY A 397 -22.72 -9.92 -11.59
N ALA A 398 -23.01 -9.45 -12.80
CA ALA A 398 -22.91 -10.20 -14.04
C ALA A 398 -21.67 -9.72 -14.80
N ASN A 399 -20.57 -10.46 -14.70
CA ASN A 399 -19.48 -10.31 -15.65
C ASN A 399 -19.79 -11.20 -16.85
N ASP A 400 -20.25 -10.58 -17.93
CA ASP A 400 -20.54 -11.27 -19.18
C ASP A 400 -19.21 -11.69 -19.85
N ALA A 401 -18.87 -12.97 -19.78
CA ALA A 401 -17.75 -13.56 -20.52
C ALA A 401 -18.20 -14.02 -21.92
N ILE A 402 -18.73 -13.08 -22.72
CA ILE A 402 -19.21 -13.35 -24.10
C ILE A 402 -18.06 -13.86 -24.99
N ASP A 403 -16.84 -13.44 -24.68
CA ASP A 403 -15.58 -13.80 -25.34
C ASP A 403 -15.14 -15.26 -25.10
N GLN A 404 -15.73 -15.99 -24.14
CA GLN A 404 -15.34 -17.37 -23.80
C GLN A 404 -16.33 -18.46 -24.24
N GLY A 405 -17.43 -18.10 -24.93
CA GLY A 405 -18.42 -19.08 -25.42
C GLY A 405 -19.18 -19.84 -24.31
N LYS A 406 -19.16 -19.35 -23.06
CA LYS A 406 -19.89 -19.93 -21.93
C LYS A 406 -21.18 -19.16 -21.67
N SER A 407 -22.27 -19.86 -21.35
CA SER A 407 -23.51 -19.22 -20.90
C SER A 407 -23.25 -18.44 -19.60
N THR A 408 -23.82 -17.23 -19.49
CA THR A 408 -23.74 -16.39 -18.29
C THR A 408 -24.21 -17.13 -17.05
N PHE A 409 -25.25 -17.97 -17.19
CA PHE A 409 -25.74 -18.82 -16.12
C PHE A 409 -24.74 -19.90 -15.69
N PHE A 410 -24.02 -20.50 -16.64
CA PHE A 410 -22.99 -21.50 -16.31
C PHE A 410 -21.81 -20.88 -15.55
N VAL A 411 -21.39 -19.67 -15.94
CA VAL A 411 -20.33 -18.93 -15.25
C VAL A 411 -20.76 -18.63 -13.81
N GLU A 412 -21.98 -18.13 -13.62
CA GLU A 412 -22.58 -17.87 -12.31
C GLU A 412 -22.60 -19.11 -11.41
N LEU A 413 -23.05 -20.25 -11.93
CA LEU A 413 -23.06 -21.50 -11.18
C LEU A 413 -21.65 -22.03 -10.89
N SER A 414 -20.70 -21.82 -11.79
CA SER A 414 -19.30 -22.23 -11.61
C SER A 414 -18.63 -21.41 -10.50
N GLU A 415 -18.87 -20.10 -10.46
CA GLU A 415 -18.39 -19.23 -9.37
C GLU A 415 -19.00 -19.64 -8.04
N THR A 416 -20.32 -19.87 -8.00
CA THR A 416 -21.03 -20.34 -6.80
C THR A 416 -20.46 -21.68 -6.34
N SER A 417 -20.24 -22.64 -7.25
CA SER A 417 -19.63 -23.93 -6.94
C SER A 417 -18.24 -23.78 -6.30
N ALA A 418 -17.40 -22.89 -6.83
CA ALA A 418 -16.08 -22.61 -6.29
C ALA A 418 -16.13 -21.99 -4.88
N ILE A 419 -17.12 -21.14 -4.60
CA ILE A 419 -17.37 -20.58 -3.27
C ILE A 419 -17.78 -21.69 -2.31
N LEU A 420 -18.79 -22.49 -2.67
CA LEU A 420 -19.33 -23.56 -1.82
C LEU A 420 -18.29 -24.63 -1.49
N ALA A 421 -17.42 -24.98 -2.45
CA ALA A 421 -16.35 -25.97 -2.23
C ALA A 421 -15.30 -25.54 -1.19
N ARG A 422 -15.20 -24.24 -0.88
CA ARG A 422 -14.22 -23.68 0.07
C ARG A 422 -14.86 -23.07 1.30
N ALA A 423 -16.19 -22.95 1.33
CA ALA A 423 -16.92 -22.35 2.43
C ALA A 423 -16.72 -23.16 3.70
N THR A 424 -16.43 -22.45 4.79
CA THR A 424 -16.39 -23.01 6.15
C THR A 424 -17.35 -22.22 7.04
N PRO A 425 -17.66 -22.69 8.26
CA PRO A 425 -18.41 -21.90 9.23
C PRO A 425 -17.68 -20.61 9.70
N LYS A 426 -16.43 -20.40 9.24
CA LYS A 426 -15.64 -19.19 9.46
C LYS A 426 -15.57 -18.27 8.24
N SER A 427 -16.21 -18.64 7.13
CA SER A 427 -16.17 -17.86 5.89
C SER A 427 -17.38 -16.93 5.79
N LEU A 428 -17.16 -15.67 5.42
CA LEU A 428 -18.23 -14.74 5.06
C LEU A 428 -18.59 -14.92 3.58
N LEU A 429 -19.80 -15.37 3.30
CA LEU A 429 -20.32 -15.59 1.95
C LEU A 429 -21.23 -14.43 1.54
N ILE A 430 -21.08 -13.96 0.32
CA ILE A 430 -21.93 -12.95 -0.29
C ILE A 430 -22.44 -13.51 -1.61
N ILE A 431 -23.75 -13.75 -1.69
CA ILE A 431 -24.39 -14.32 -2.88
C ILE A 431 -25.42 -13.30 -3.38
N ASP A 432 -25.17 -12.70 -4.53
CA ASP A 432 -26.03 -11.66 -5.12
C ASP A 432 -26.76 -12.19 -6.37
N GLU A 433 -28.09 -12.14 -6.34
CA GLU A 433 -29.00 -12.48 -7.46
C GLU A 433 -28.71 -13.84 -8.14
N LEU A 434 -28.46 -14.89 -7.35
CA LEU A 434 -28.30 -16.26 -7.85
C LEU A 434 -29.60 -16.78 -8.50
N GLY A 435 -29.51 -17.39 -9.68
CA GLY A 435 -30.63 -17.99 -10.41
C GLY A 435 -31.20 -17.12 -11.53
N ARG A 436 -30.71 -15.88 -11.71
CA ARG A 436 -31.30 -14.91 -12.65
C ARG A 436 -31.23 -15.33 -14.13
N GLY A 437 -30.25 -16.15 -14.50
CA GLY A 437 -29.99 -16.54 -15.89
C GLY A 437 -30.80 -17.72 -16.44
N THR A 438 -31.80 -18.23 -15.71
CA THR A 438 -32.58 -19.42 -16.09
C THR A 438 -34.10 -19.19 -15.92
N SER A 439 -34.91 -20.23 -16.13
CA SER A 439 -36.35 -20.21 -15.87
C SER A 439 -36.63 -19.81 -14.41
N THR A 440 -37.72 -19.09 -14.15
CA THR A 440 -38.04 -18.62 -12.79
C THR A 440 -38.13 -19.77 -11.79
N HIS A 441 -38.72 -20.89 -12.18
CA HIS A 441 -38.85 -22.07 -11.32
C HIS A 441 -37.49 -22.70 -10.98
N ASP A 442 -36.61 -22.87 -11.97
CA ASP A 442 -35.27 -23.42 -11.73
C ASP A 442 -34.40 -22.45 -10.91
N GLY A 443 -34.52 -21.15 -11.19
CA GLY A 443 -33.79 -20.10 -10.49
C GLY A 443 -34.15 -20.05 -9.01
N VAL A 444 -35.45 -20.04 -8.68
CA VAL A 444 -35.96 -20.11 -7.31
C VAL A 444 -35.48 -21.39 -6.61
N ALA A 445 -35.57 -22.55 -7.29
CA ALA A 445 -35.17 -23.83 -6.73
C ALA A 445 -33.68 -23.86 -6.37
N ILE A 446 -32.81 -23.43 -7.29
CA ILE A 446 -31.35 -23.39 -7.08
C ILE A 446 -30.99 -22.38 -6.00
N ALA A 447 -31.58 -21.18 -6.02
CA ALA A 447 -31.31 -20.15 -5.01
C ALA A 447 -31.69 -20.62 -3.61
N THR A 448 -32.89 -21.19 -3.47
CA THR A 448 -33.42 -21.67 -2.17
C THR A 448 -32.61 -22.87 -1.66
N ALA A 449 -32.27 -23.84 -2.52
CA ALA A 449 -31.43 -24.97 -2.15
C ALA A 449 -30.02 -24.53 -1.74
N THR A 450 -29.46 -23.53 -2.43
CA THR A 450 -28.14 -22.97 -2.08
C THR A 450 -28.19 -22.25 -0.73
N LEU A 451 -29.22 -21.44 -0.48
CA LEU A 451 -29.42 -20.76 0.80
C LEU A 451 -29.58 -21.77 1.95
N GLN A 452 -30.36 -22.82 1.76
CA GLN A 452 -30.50 -23.91 2.73
C GLN A 452 -29.13 -24.55 3.02
N TYR A 453 -28.38 -24.92 1.97
CA TYR A 453 -27.08 -25.56 2.10
C TYR A 453 -26.07 -24.74 2.92
N VAL A 454 -25.93 -23.44 2.63
CA VAL A 454 -24.99 -22.56 3.37
C VAL A 454 -25.44 -22.26 4.80
N THR A 455 -26.76 -22.24 5.04
CA THR A 455 -27.32 -22.07 6.37
C THR A 455 -27.06 -23.31 7.22
N ASP A 456 -27.24 -24.51 6.66
CA ASP A 456 -26.94 -25.77 7.37
C ASP A 456 -25.42 -25.94 7.61
N LEU A 457 -24.59 -25.42 6.70
CA LEU A 457 -23.13 -25.30 6.91
C LEU A 457 -22.77 -24.31 8.03
N GLN A 458 -23.70 -23.48 8.49
CA GLN A 458 -23.48 -22.41 9.47
C GLN A 458 -22.41 -21.41 9.01
N ALA A 459 -22.28 -21.21 7.70
CA ALA A 459 -21.40 -20.21 7.12
C ALA A 459 -22.11 -18.84 7.13
N PRO A 460 -21.54 -17.82 7.78
CA PRO A 460 -22.04 -16.44 7.75
C PRO A 460 -22.35 -15.98 6.33
N THR A 461 -23.63 -15.84 5.97
CA THR A 461 -24.06 -15.59 4.58
C THR A 461 -24.94 -14.35 4.44
N LEU A 462 -24.60 -13.50 3.48
CA LEU A 462 -25.44 -12.40 2.98
C LEU A 462 -25.99 -12.81 1.62
N PHE A 463 -27.29 -13.12 1.56
CA PHE A 463 -27.97 -13.63 0.38
C PHE A 463 -28.92 -12.57 -0.19
N VAL A 464 -28.52 -11.89 -1.26
CA VAL A 464 -29.36 -10.90 -1.94
C VAL A 464 -30.16 -11.60 -3.03
N THR A 465 -31.48 -11.46 -2.99
CA THR A 465 -32.37 -12.15 -3.93
C THR A 465 -33.52 -11.29 -4.41
N HIS A 466 -33.98 -11.58 -5.62
CA HIS A 466 -35.22 -11.06 -6.19
C HIS A 466 -36.37 -12.06 -6.11
N TYR A 467 -36.14 -13.24 -5.51
CA TYR A 467 -37.13 -14.28 -5.26
C TYR A 467 -37.66 -14.19 -3.83
N PRO A 468 -38.89 -13.65 -3.60
CA PRO A 468 -39.52 -13.65 -2.28
C PRO A 468 -39.67 -15.06 -1.70
N GLU A 469 -39.81 -16.07 -2.55
CA GLU A 469 -39.93 -17.47 -2.17
C GLU A 469 -38.70 -17.96 -1.41
N ALA A 470 -37.49 -17.53 -1.79
CA ALA A 470 -36.27 -17.88 -1.08
C ALA A 470 -36.25 -17.29 0.35
N ALA A 471 -36.89 -16.13 0.56
CA ALA A 471 -37.02 -15.52 1.87
C ALA A 471 -38.04 -16.25 2.77
N THR A 472 -38.89 -17.12 2.22
CA THR A 472 -39.77 -17.97 3.04
C THR A 472 -39.00 -18.95 3.91
N LEU A 473 -37.74 -19.22 3.60
CA LEU A 473 -36.88 -20.07 4.43
C LEU A 473 -36.72 -19.54 5.86
N ALA A 474 -36.84 -18.22 6.06
CA ALA A 474 -36.85 -17.60 7.39
C ALA A 474 -38.08 -18.00 8.24
N LYS A 475 -39.18 -18.45 7.61
CA LYS A 475 -40.40 -18.83 8.34
C LYS A 475 -40.20 -20.15 9.10
N GLY A 476 -39.84 -20.04 10.38
CA GLY A 476 -39.64 -21.17 11.29
C GLY A 476 -38.18 -21.58 11.47
N ARG A 477 -37.25 -20.70 11.09
CA ARG A 477 -35.81 -20.86 11.27
C ARG A 477 -35.22 -19.62 11.96
N ASP A 478 -34.71 -19.79 13.16
CA ASP A 478 -34.10 -18.68 13.93
C ASP A 478 -32.69 -18.32 13.42
N ASP A 479 -32.10 -19.17 12.58
CA ASP A 479 -30.78 -18.99 11.98
C ASP A 479 -30.82 -18.23 10.63
N VAL A 480 -32.01 -17.84 10.15
CA VAL A 480 -32.20 -17.07 8.92
C VAL A 480 -32.99 -15.79 9.19
N TRP A 481 -32.37 -14.63 8.95
CA TRP A 481 -33.05 -13.33 9.05
C TRP A 481 -33.44 -12.81 7.66
N ALA A 482 -34.75 -12.70 7.41
CA ALA A 482 -35.26 -12.07 6.19
C ALA A 482 -35.46 -10.56 6.40
N CYS A 483 -34.84 -9.76 5.53
CA CYS A 483 -34.92 -8.31 5.60
C CYS A 483 -35.04 -7.66 4.22
N HIS A 484 -35.35 -6.38 4.22
CA HIS A 484 -35.44 -5.56 3.03
C HIS A 484 -34.99 -4.12 3.27
N MET A 485 -34.67 -3.43 2.18
CA MET A 485 -34.37 -2.00 2.23
C MET A 485 -35.67 -1.20 2.22
N SER A 486 -35.88 -0.40 3.26
CA SER A 486 -37.10 0.39 3.46
C SER A 486 -37.26 1.54 2.47
N TYR A 487 -38.53 1.89 2.23
CA TYR A 487 -38.95 2.94 1.32
C TYR A 487 -40.26 3.54 1.80
N MET A 488 -40.60 4.71 1.26
CA MET A 488 -41.87 5.38 1.50
C MET A 488 -42.54 5.70 0.17
N GLU A 489 -43.82 5.37 0.05
CA GLU A 489 -44.66 5.82 -1.06
C GLU A 489 -45.32 7.15 -0.71
N THR A 490 -45.07 8.16 -1.53
CA THR A 490 -45.67 9.49 -1.43
C THR A 490 -46.47 9.79 -2.68
N LYS A 491 -47.33 10.80 -2.66
CA LYS A 491 -47.94 11.35 -3.87
C LYS A 491 -47.22 12.64 -4.23
N ASP A 492 -46.85 12.78 -5.48
CA ASP A 492 -46.35 14.04 -6.02
C ASP A 492 -47.44 15.10 -5.87
N PRO A 493 -47.16 16.23 -5.20
CA PRO A 493 -48.17 17.23 -4.88
C PRO A 493 -48.70 17.97 -6.12
N ILE A 494 -47.99 17.94 -7.24
CA ILE A 494 -48.36 18.63 -8.49
C ILE A 494 -49.10 17.68 -9.43
N THR A 495 -48.55 16.47 -9.62
CA THR A 495 -49.07 15.51 -10.60
C THR A 495 -50.01 14.47 -9.99
N GLY A 496 -50.08 14.37 -8.65
CA GLY A 496 -50.85 13.36 -7.93
C GLY A 496 -50.30 11.93 -8.07
N GLN A 497 -49.21 11.75 -8.82
CA GLN A 497 -48.62 10.45 -9.11
C GLN A 497 -47.91 9.86 -7.90
N ARG A 498 -47.91 8.53 -7.76
CA ARG A 498 -47.15 7.86 -6.71
C ARG A 498 -45.65 8.00 -6.98
N ARG A 499 -44.90 8.42 -5.96
CA ARG A 499 -43.45 8.57 -5.96
C ARG A 499 -42.85 7.75 -4.82
N LEU A 500 -41.89 6.88 -5.13
CA LEU A 500 -41.09 6.19 -4.12
C LEU A 500 -39.91 7.04 -3.65
N ILE A 501 -39.68 7.04 -2.34
CA ILE A 501 -38.50 7.58 -1.67
C ILE A 501 -37.81 6.41 -0.98
N PHE A 502 -36.55 6.13 -1.36
CA PHE A 502 -35.75 5.09 -0.70
C PHE A 502 -35.15 5.66 0.59
N LEU A 503 -35.35 4.95 1.70
CA LEU A 503 -34.87 5.39 3.02
C LEU A 503 -33.50 4.78 3.36
N TYR A 504 -33.05 3.79 2.58
CA TYR A 504 -31.75 3.11 2.75
C TYR A 504 -31.51 2.48 4.14
N LYS A 505 -32.57 2.32 4.94
CA LYS A 505 -32.54 1.61 6.23
C LYS A 505 -33.03 0.18 6.06
N VAL A 506 -32.31 -0.79 6.59
CA VAL A 506 -32.72 -2.20 6.64
C VAL A 506 -33.89 -2.38 7.62
N GLN A 507 -34.90 -3.15 7.22
CA GLN A 507 -36.04 -3.52 8.04
C GLN A 507 -36.33 -5.01 7.92
N GLU A 508 -36.85 -5.62 8.98
CA GLU A 508 -37.27 -7.00 8.98
C GLU A 508 -38.46 -7.24 8.03
N GLY A 509 -38.51 -8.43 7.44
CA GLY A 509 -39.59 -8.86 6.56
C GLY A 509 -39.20 -8.89 5.08
N VAL A 510 -40.13 -9.39 4.27
CA VAL A 510 -39.96 -9.57 2.83
C VAL A 510 -40.65 -8.44 2.09
N ALA A 511 -39.93 -7.85 1.16
CA ALA A 511 -40.40 -6.74 0.33
C ALA A 511 -41.33 -7.27 -0.80
N PRO A 512 -42.46 -6.61 -1.12
CA PRO A 512 -43.30 -6.96 -2.29
C PRO A 512 -42.56 -6.96 -3.64
N SER A 513 -43.19 -7.39 -4.74
CA SER A 513 -42.59 -7.27 -6.07
C SER A 513 -42.57 -5.81 -6.57
N TYR A 514 -41.41 -5.31 -7.05
CA TYR A 514 -41.17 -3.89 -7.37
C TYR A 514 -40.92 -3.56 -8.84
N GLY A 515 -41.09 -4.50 -9.77
CA GLY A 515 -40.84 -4.24 -11.19
C GLY A 515 -41.63 -3.02 -11.70
N VAL A 516 -42.91 -2.95 -11.34
CA VAL A 516 -43.81 -1.85 -11.73
C VAL A 516 -43.46 -0.53 -11.05
N ASN A 517 -43.02 -0.57 -9.78
CA ASN A 517 -42.61 0.62 -9.04
C ASN A 517 -41.32 1.23 -9.60
N THR A 518 -40.39 0.39 -10.08
CA THR A 518 -39.19 0.85 -10.78
C THR A 518 -39.54 1.46 -12.13
N ALA A 519 -40.53 0.89 -12.84
CA ALA A 519 -41.05 1.45 -14.07
C ALA A 519 -41.65 2.87 -13.88
N ARG A 520 -42.33 3.11 -12.75
CA ARG A 520 -42.83 4.45 -12.38
C ARG A 520 -41.69 5.46 -12.18
N LEU A 521 -40.60 5.05 -11.52
CA LEU A 521 -39.40 5.90 -11.34
C LEU A 521 -38.73 6.25 -12.68
N ALA A 522 -38.75 5.31 -13.64
CA ALA A 522 -38.27 5.54 -15.01
C ALA A 522 -39.20 6.44 -15.85
N ARG A 523 -40.30 6.96 -15.26
CA ARG A 523 -41.31 7.80 -15.90
C ARG A 523 -42.01 7.12 -17.10
N LEU A 524 -42.22 5.80 -17.01
CA LEU A 524 -43.08 5.10 -17.95
C LEU A 524 -44.54 5.61 -17.85
N PRO A 525 -45.31 5.63 -18.94
CA PRO A 525 -46.68 6.14 -18.94
C PRO A 525 -47.56 5.47 -17.89
N VAL A 526 -48.37 6.26 -17.19
CA VAL A 526 -49.27 5.77 -16.12
C VAL A 526 -50.14 4.58 -16.58
N PRO A 527 -50.82 4.63 -17.75
CA PRO A 527 -51.65 3.51 -18.19
C PRO A 527 -50.87 2.20 -18.37
N LEU A 528 -49.59 2.28 -18.76
CA LEU A 528 -48.72 1.10 -18.89
C LEU A 528 -48.38 0.53 -17.52
N THR A 529 -48.05 1.37 -16.55
CA THR A 529 -47.73 0.90 -15.18
C THR A 529 -48.95 0.33 -14.46
N GLU A 530 -50.15 0.89 -14.68
CA GLU A 530 -51.42 0.36 -14.13
C GLU A 530 -51.80 -0.98 -14.77
N ALA A 531 -51.63 -1.11 -16.09
CA ALA A 531 -51.83 -2.38 -16.78
C ALA A 531 -50.83 -3.44 -16.29
N ALA A 532 -49.56 -3.07 -16.13
CA ALA A 532 -48.52 -3.98 -15.62
C ALA A 532 -48.81 -4.42 -14.17
N GLU A 533 -49.33 -3.54 -13.31
CA GLU A 533 -49.73 -3.88 -11.94
C GLU A 533 -50.91 -4.86 -11.93
N SER A 534 -51.90 -4.63 -12.80
CA SER A 534 -53.06 -5.53 -12.94
C SER A 534 -52.65 -6.92 -13.44
N ILE A 535 -51.74 -6.98 -14.42
CA ILE A 535 -51.17 -8.24 -14.93
C ILE A 535 -50.35 -8.93 -13.83
N ALA A 536 -49.50 -8.20 -13.11
CA ALA A 536 -48.69 -8.76 -12.04
C ALA A 536 -49.55 -9.37 -10.92
N CYS A 537 -50.65 -8.70 -10.56
CA CYS A 537 -51.62 -9.21 -9.58
C CYS A 537 -52.33 -10.48 -10.07
N ALA A 538 -52.64 -10.56 -11.36
CA ALA A 538 -53.28 -11.74 -11.96
C ALA A 538 -52.33 -12.94 -12.19
N VAL A 539 -51.03 -12.68 -12.35
CA VAL A 539 -49.98 -13.69 -12.58
C VAL A 539 -49.32 -14.14 -11.27
N ALA A 540 -49.46 -13.38 -10.18
CA ALA A 540 -49.06 -13.81 -8.85
C ALA A 540 -49.74 -15.17 -8.54
N PRO A 541 -48.97 -16.25 -8.34
CA PRO A 541 -49.54 -17.53 -7.95
C PRO A 541 -50.37 -17.40 -6.67
N ASP A 542 -51.25 -18.36 -6.38
CA ASP A 542 -51.74 -18.60 -5.01
C ASP A 542 -50.51 -18.91 -4.13
N ASP A 543 -49.86 -17.86 -3.62
CA ASP A 543 -48.58 -17.90 -2.93
C ASP A 543 -48.61 -18.94 -1.81
N GLU A 544 -49.70 -19.04 -1.05
CA GLU A 544 -49.83 -19.99 0.06
C GLU A 544 -49.71 -21.47 -0.37
N ARG A 545 -50.33 -21.89 -1.47
CA ARG A 545 -50.32 -23.31 -1.89
C ARG A 545 -49.01 -23.71 -2.55
N ALA A 546 -48.35 -22.79 -3.27
CA ALA A 546 -47.03 -23.04 -3.84
C ALA A 546 -45.96 -23.04 -2.74
N ILE A 547 -46.03 -22.10 -1.80
CA ILE A 547 -45.18 -22.04 -0.62
C ILE A 547 -45.32 -23.31 0.23
N ASP A 548 -46.54 -23.82 0.46
CA ASP A 548 -46.75 -25.05 1.24
C ASP A 548 -46.17 -26.31 0.57
N ARG A 549 -46.25 -26.41 -0.76
CA ARG A 549 -45.60 -27.51 -1.51
C ARG A 549 -44.08 -27.41 -1.48
N PHE A 550 -43.52 -26.21 -1.68
CA PHE A 550 -42.09 -25.98 -1.55
C PHE A 550 -41.60 -26.29 -0.13
N ARG A 551 -42.38 -25.90 0.89
CA ARG A 551 -42.09 -26.19 2.28
C ARG A 551 -42.05 -27.69 2.56
N GLN A 552 -43.04 -28.46 2.10
CA GLN A 552 -43.04 -29.92 2.23
C GLN A 552 -41.78 -30.55 1.64
N VAL A 553 -41.36 -30.13 0.45
CA VAL A 553 -40.13 -30.65 -0.18
C VAL A 553 -38.87 -30.28 0.62
N ILE A 554 -38.80 -29.06 1.16
CA ILE A 554 -37.67 -28.61 1.99
C ILE A 554 -37.64 -29.36 3.34
N THR A 555 -38.78 -29.56 4.00
CA THR A 555 -38.87 -30.27 5.28
C THR A 555 -38.64 -31.78 5.17
N ASP A 556 -39.01 -32.38 4.03
CA ASP A 556 -38.86 -33.82 3.79
C ASP A 556 -37.47 -34.20 3.23
N SER A 557 -36.62 -33.21 2.93
CA SER A 557 -35.23 -33.44 2.52
C SER A 557 -34.38 -33.85 3.73
N PRO A 558 -33.62 -34.96 3.66
CA PRO A 558 -32.89 -35.46 4.83
C PRO A 558 -31.80 -34.46 5.27
N PRO A 559 -31.69 -34.14 6.57
CA PRO A 559 -30.56 -33.38 7.08
C PRO A 559 -29.28 -34.20 6.90
N ARG A 560 -28.20 -33.56 6.45
CA ARG A 560 -26.87 -34.18 6.36
C ARG A 560 -26.03 -33.85 7.58
#